data_AF-A0A133U348-F1
#
_entry.id   AF-A0A133U348-F1
#
_cell.length_a   1.000
_cell.length_b   1.000
_cell.length_c   1.000
_cell.angle_alpha   90.00
_cell.angle_beta   90.00
_cell.angle_gamma   90.00
#
_symmetry.space_group_name_H-M   'P 1'
#
loop_
_entity.id
_entity.type
_entity.pdbx_description
1 polymer ?
#
loop_
_entity_poly.entity_id
_entity_poly.type
_entity_poly.pdbx_seq_one_letter_code
_entity_poly.pdbx_strand_id
1 'polypeptide(L)'
;TEEDWEWARSVLESMEKGEELVKLKDLKIDRQLELGAIWAADDVWRNCGIQKALMDSFARRNTEYNVERVTFLLTVNRFYDPSSDQAAHEWINEKAFSYTTDVAKEWVYRSQKKLVEEKKVIERRIL
;
A
#
# COMPACT_ATOMS: atom_id res chain seq x y z
N THR A 1 -22.22 32.69 -14.00
CA THR A 1 -23.52 32.02 -14.25
C THR A 1 -24.38 32.14 -13.00
N GLU A 2 -25.64 31.67 -12.98
CA GLU A 2 -26.40 31.59 -11.71
C GLU A 2 -25.68 30.73 -10.67
N GLU A 3 -25.02 29.64 -11.11
CA GLU A 3 -24.20 28.76 -10.26
C GLU A 3 -23.06 29.53 -9.56
N ASP A 4 -22.39 30.44 -10.25
CA ASP A 4 -21.33 31.27 -9.65
C ASP A 4 -21.87 32.17 -8.52
N TRP A 5 -23.09 32.69 -8.68
CA TRP A 5 -23.73 33.54 -7.65
C TRP A 5 -24.26 32.74 -6.47
N GLU A 6 -24.69 31.49 -6.67
CA GLU A 6 -25.02 30.56 -5.59
C GLU A 6 -23.78 30.16 -4.79
N TRP A 7 -22.68 29.84 -5.47
CA TRP A 7 -21.40 29.55 -4.83
C TRP A 7 -20.90 30.75 -4.00
N ALA A 8 -20.93 31.96 -4.57
CA ALA A 8 -20.49 33.17 -3.86
C ALA A 8 -21.33 33.46 -2.59
N ARG A 9 -22.65 33.23 -2.64
CA ARG A 9 -23.53 33.37 -1.46
C ARG A 9 -23.21 32.33 -0.39
N SER A 10 -23.02 31.07 -0.78
CA SER A 10 -22.62 30.00 0.15
C SER A 10 -21.28 30.29 0.84
N VAL A 11 -20.29 30.78 0.09
CA VAL A 11 -18.99 31.20 0.65
C VAL A 11 -19.15 32.34 1.65
N LEU A 12 -19.98 33.36 1.34
CA LEU A 12 -20.26 34.47 2.25
C LEU A 12 -20.93 34.01 3.55
N GLU A 13 -21.91 33.12 3.47
CA GLU A 13 -22.56 32.56 4.67
C GLU A 13 -21.58 31.78 5.55
N SER A 14 -20.68 30.99 4.95
CA SER A 14 -19.61 30.30 5.68
C SER A 14 -18.65 31.27 6.36
N MET A 15 -18.29 32.38 5.70
CA MET A 15 -17.45 33.44 6.31
C MET A 15 -18.15 34.11 7.49
N GLU A 16 -19.45 34.40 7.37
CA GLU A 16 -20.25 34.99 8.46
C GLU A 16 -20.38 34.05 9.66
N LYS A 17 -20.43 32.74 9.43
CA LYS A 17 -20.40 31.71 10.47
C LYS A 17 -19.01 31.51 11.10
N GLY A 18 -17.99 32.21 10.61
CA GLY A 18 -16.61 32.08 11.09
C GLY A 18 -15.93 30.78 10.66
N GLU A 19 -16.44 30.13 9.62
CA GLU A 19 -15.82 28.91 9.08
C GLU A 19 -14.50 29.27 8.36
N GLU A 20 -13.47 28.46 8.61
CA GLU A 20 -12.18 28.67 7.98
C GLU A 20 -12.26 28.30 6.49
N LEU A 21 -12.20 29.31 5.63
CA LEU A 21 -12.13 29.11 4.19
C LEU A 21 -10.74 28.61 3.77
N VAL A 22 -10.63 27.33 3.44
CA VAL A 22 -9.43 26.77 2.82
C VAL A 22 -9.35 27.28 1.38
N LYS A 23 -8.35 28.12 1.08
CA LYS A 23 -8.13 28.55 -0.30
C LYS A 23 -7.36 27.46 -1.02
N LEU A 24 -7.72 27.19 -2.28
CA LEU A 24 -7.00 26.23 -3.14
C LEU A 24 -5.49 26.51 -3.20
N LYS A 25 -5.09 27.78 -3.16
CA LYS A 25 -3.67 28.19 -3.14
C LYS A 25 -2.93 27.83 -1.86
N ASP A 26 -3.65 27.55 -0.78
CA ASP A 26 -3.11 27.16 0.52
C ASP A 26 -3.00 25.62 0.65
N LEU A 27 -3.56 24.87 -0.31
CA LEU A 27 -3.43 23.41 -0.39
C LEU A 27 -2.03 23.03 -0.91
N LYS A 28 -1.49 21.94 -0.34
CA LYS A 28 -0.21 21.36 -0.74
C LYS A 28 -0.39 19.86 -0.89
N ILE A 29 0.18 19.29 -1.95
CA ILE A 29 0.28 17.85 -2.07
C ILE A 29 1.43 17.42 -1.15
N ASP A 30 1.09 16.81 -0.02
CA ASP A 30 2.07 16.26 0.93
C ASP A 30 2.85 15.10 0.29
N ARG A 31 2.12 14.16 -0.30
CA ARG A 31 2.68 12.96 -0.94
C ARG A 31 1.85 12.54 -2.15
N GLN A 32 2.53 11.92 -3.10
CA GLN A 32 1.93 11.23 -4.23
C GLN A 32 2.40 9.79 -4.21
N LEU A 33 1.45 8.84 -4.12
CA LEU A 33 1.74 7.42 -4.00
C LEU A 33 1.35 6.66 -5.27
N GLU A 34 2.07 5.58 -5.54
CA GLU A 34 1.88 4.68 -6.66
C GLU A 34 0.83 3.61 -6.33
N LEU A 35 -0.29 3.59 -7.06
CA LEU A 35 -1.38 2.62 -6.86
C LEU A 35 -1.54 1.63 -8.01
N GLY A 36 -1.32 2.05 -9.26
CA GLY A 36 -1.76 1.30 -10.44
C GLY A 36 -1.20 -0.13 -10.50
N ALA A 37 0.12 -0.29 -10.41
CA ALA A 37 0.77 -1.60 -10.44
C ALA A 37 0.39 -2.46 -9.22
N ILE A 38 0.27 -1.84 -8.04
CA ILE A 38 -0.12 -2.51 -6.80
C ILE A 38 -1.55 -3.07 -6.93
N TRP A 39 -2.48 -2.25 -7.41
CA TRP A 39 -3.87 -2.66 -7.57
C TRP A 39 -4.04 -3.80 -8.56
N ALA A 40 -3.40 -3.69 -9.73
CA ALA A 40 -3.44 -4.75 -10.75
C ALA A 40 -2.77 -6.05 -10.25
N ALA A 41 -1.63 -5.95 -9.59
CA ALA A 41 -0.92 -7.10 -9.05
C ALA A 41 -1.68 -7.78 -7.90
N ASP A 42 -2.36 -7.02 -7.04
CA ASP A 42 -3.16 -7.57 -5.93
C ASP A 42 -4.32 -8.43 -6.46
N ASP A 43 -4.91 -8.05 -7.59
CA ASP A 43 -5.95 -8.86 -8.21
C ASP A 43 -5.42 -10.19 -8.74
N VAL A 44 -4.29 -10.17 -9.47
CA VAL A 44 -3.60 -11.40 -9.91
C VAL A 44 -3.18 -12.24 -8.71
N TRP A 45 -2.62 -11.63 -7.67
CA TRP A 45 -2.15 -12.29 -6.45
C TRP A 45 -3.25 -13.07 -5.73
N ARG A 46 -4.46 -12.49 -5.68
CA ARG A 46 -5.66 -13.15 -5.16
C ARG A 46 -6.16 -14.24 -6.09
N ASN A 47 -6.33 -13.95 -7.37
CA ASN A 47 -6.95 -14.84 -8.34
C ASN A 47 -6.10 -16.09 -8.62
N CYS A 48 -4.78 -15.96 -8.52
CA CYS A 48 -3.85 -17.10 -8.58
C CYS A 48 -3.73 -17.87 -7.25
N GLY A 49 -4.48 -17.48 -6.21
CA GLY A 49 -4.46 -18.16 -4.90
C GLY A 49 -3.19 -17.94 -4.07
N ILE A 50 -2.27 -17.07 -4.50
CA ILE A 50 -0.98 -16.84 -3.82
C ILE A 50 -1.21 -16.23 -2.44
N GLN A 51 -2.11 -15.24 -2.35
CA GLN A 51 -2.48 -14.63 -1.07
C GLN A 51 -2.89 -15.69 -0.04
N LYS A 52 -3.84 -16.54 -0.43
CA LYS A 52 -4.38 -17.60 0.44
C LYS A 52 -3.31 -18.61 0.81
N ALA A 53 -2.49 -19.06 -0.14
CA ALA A 53 -1.41 -20.01 0.10
C ALA A 53 -0.41 -19.51 1.14
N LEU A 54 -0.02 -18.23 1.07
CA LEU A 54 0.88 -17.61 2.04
C LEU A 54 0.20 -17.44 3.40
N MET A 55 -1.02 -16.90 3.44
CA MET A 55 -1.77 -16.75 4.68
C MET A 55 -1.92 -18.09 5.41
N ASP A 56 -2.29 -19.15 4.70
CA ASP A 56 -2.47 -20.48 5.29
C ASP A 56 -1.15 -21.11 5.76
N SER A 57 -0.04 -20.87 5.06
CA SER A 57 1.30 -21.34 5.47
C SER A 57 1.76 -20.68 6.76
N PHE A 58 1.39 -19.41 6.97
CA PHE A 58 1.80 -18.65 8.15
C PHE A 58 0.75 -18.59 9.28
N ALA A 59 -0.48 -19.06 9.05
CA ALA A 59 -1.62 -18.91 9.99
C ALA A 59 -1.36 -19.44 11.40
N ARG A 60 -0.51 -20.45 11.57
CA ARG A 60 -0.17 -21.04 12.89
C ARG A 60 1.04 -20.40 13.55
N ARG A 61 1.59 -19.34 12.98
CA ARG A 61 2.80 -18.69 13.48
C ARG A 61 2.44 -17.36 14.10
N ASN A 62 3.00 -17.10 15.28
CA ASN A 62 2.91 -15.76 15.85
C ASN A 62 3.86 -14.85 15.07
N THR A 63 3.30 -13.97 14.23
CA THR A 63 4.07 -13.02 13.43
C THR A 63 3.71 -11.61 13.86
N GLU A 64 4.71 -10.82 14.25
CA GLU A 64 4.51 -9.41 14.65
C GLU A 64 3.94 -8.52 13.54
N TYR A 65 4.02 -8.98 12.29
CA TYR A 65 3.64 -8.21 11.11
C TYR A 65 3.03 -9.12 10.04
N ASN A 66 2.35 -8.51 9.07
CA ASN A 66 1.74 -9.25 7.97
C ASN A 66 2.79 -9.69 6.95
N VAL A 67 3.25 -10.94 7.09
CA VAL A 67 4.26 -11.55 6.21
C VAL A 67 3.80 -11.56 4.76
N GLU A 68 2.53 -11.90 4.51
CA GLU A 68 1.97 -11.96 3.17
C GLU A 68 2.02 -10.60 2.48
N ARG A 69 1.62 -9.52 3.16
CA ARG A 69 1.63 -8.18 2.56
C ARG A 69 3.03 -7.62 2.32
N VAL A 70 3.98 -7.88 3.22
CA VAL A 70 5.38 -7.54 2.97
C VAL A 70 5.92 -8.32 1.76
N THR A 71 5.64 -9.62 1.68
CA THR A 71 6.01 -10.44 0.52
C THR A 71 5.40 -9.91 -0.77
N PHE A 72 4.10 -9.61 -0.77
CA PHE A 72 3.40 -9.06 -1.93
C PHE A 72 4.05 -7.78 -2.44
N LEU A 73 4.30 -6.80 -1.57
CA LEU A 73 4.91 -5.53 -1.97
C LEU A 73 6.33 -5.70 -2.51
N LEU A 74 7.13 -6.58 -1.89
CA LEU A 74 8.44 -6.94 -2.42
C LEU A 74 8.32 -7.56 -3.82
N THR A 75 7.36 -8.45 -4.03
CA THR A 75 7.11 -9.04 -5.34
C THR A 75 6.69 -8.00 -6.37
N VAL A 76 5.80 -7.06 -6.03
CA VAL A 76 5.40 -5.96 -6.92
C VAL A 76 6.61 -5.10 -7.29
N ASN A 77 7.43 -4.71 -6.32
CA ASN A 77 8.66 -3.95 -6.59
C ASN A 77 9.57 -4.70 -7.57
N ARG A 78 9.72 -6.02 -7.44
CA ARG A 78 10.53 -6.85 -8.35
C ARG A 78 9.99 -6.90 -9.78
N PHE A 79 8.70 -6.66 -10.00
CA PHE A 79 8.13 -6.57 -11.35
C PHE A 79 8.17 -5.15 -11.93
N TYR A 80 8.07 -4.14 -11.08
CA TYR A 80 7.92 -2.76 -11.50
C TYR A 80 9.24 -1.99 -11.57
N ASP A 81 10.03 -2.03 -10.49
CA ASP A 81 11.32 -1.34 -10.35
C ASP A 81 12.32 -2.27 -9.63
N PRO A 82 12.86 -3.29 -10.34
CA PRO A 82 13.65 -4.33 -9.74
C PRO A 82 14.94 -3.74 -9.13
N SER A 83 15.01 -3.72 -7.80
CA SER A 83 16.07 -3.00 -7.08
C SER A 83 16.65 -3.84 -5.93
N SER A 84 17.52 -3.25 -5.09
CA SER A 84 18.01 -3.94 -3.90
C SER A 84 16.90 -4.09 -2.84
N ASP A 85 17.05 -4.98 -1.85
CA ASP A 85 16.06 -5.08 -0.77
C ASP A 85 15.95 -3.79 0.05
N GLN A 86 17.03 -3.02 0.13
CA GLN A 86 17.02 -1.70 0.74
C GLN A 86 16.19 -0.70 -0.09
N ALA A 87 16.39 -0.66 -1.40
CA ALA A 87 15.64 0.22 -2.28
C ALA A 87 14.15 -0.17 -2.35
N ALA A 88 13.84 -1.47 -2.32
CA ALA A 88 12.47 -1.96 -2.21
C ALA A 88 11.82 -1.55 -0.87
N HIS A 89 12.57 -1.63 0.24
CA HIS A 89 12.13 -1.16 1.56
C HIS A 89 11.81 0.34 1.57
N GLU A 90 12.66 1.16 0.96
CA GLU A 90 12.43 2.60 0.80
C GLU A 90 11.19 2.86 -0.08
N TRP A 91 11.08 2.19 -1.23
CA TRP A 91 9.92 2.30 -2.12
C TRP A 91 8.61 1.97 -1.40
N ILE A 92 8.58 0.90 -0.60
CA ILE A 92 7.39 0.49 0.17
C ILE A 92 6.92 1.61 1.11
N ASN A 93 7.84 2.30 1.78
CA ASN A 93 7.49 3.28 2.79
C ASN A 93 7.23 4.68 2.22
N GLU A 94 7.85 5.01 1.09
CA GLU A 94 7.83 6.39 0.57
C GLU A 94 6.94 6.57 -0.66
N LYS A 95 6.77 5.52 -1.47
CA LYS A 95 6.16 5.63 -2.81
C LYS A 95 4.97 4.70 -3.00
N ALA A 96 5.01 3.49 -2.46
CA ALA A 96 3.94 2.52 -2.63
C ALA A 96 2.66 2.94 -1.90
N PHE A 97 1.52 2.91 -2.58
CA PHE A 97 0.23 2.96 -1.88
C PHE A 97 -0.08 1.60 -1.26
N SER A 98 -0.08 1.52 0.07
CA SER A 98 -0.45 0.31 0.80
C SER A 98 -0.99 0.64 2.18
N TYR A 99 -1.90 -0.19 2.68
CA TYR A 99 -2.30 -0.17 4.09
C TYR A 99 -1.22 -0.75 5.02
N THR A 100 -0.19 -1.38 4.46
CA THR A 100 0.99 -1.84 5.20
C THR A 100 2.04 -0.73 5.15
N THR A 101 1.99 0.19 6.12
CA THR A 101 2.93 1.31 6.28
C THR A 101 3.98 0.97 7.33
N ASP A 102 5.00 1.83 7.44
CA ASP A 102 6.05 1.76 8.48
C ASP A 102 6.72 0.38 8.55
N VAL A 103 6.94 -0.21 7.38
CA VAL A 103 7.56 -1.52 7.25
C VAL A 103 8.98 -1.42 7.77
N ALA A 104 9.26 -2.13 8.86
CA ALA A 104 10.61 -2.19 9.40
C ALA A 104 11.53 -2.95 8.44
N LYS A 105 12.80 -2.53 8.36
CA LYS A 105 13.79 -3.15 7.48
C LYS A 105 13.98 -4.64 7.80
N GLU A 106 13.89 -5.02 9.08
CA GLU A 106 13.99 -6.40 9.54
C GLU A 106 12.85 -7.27 9.01
N TRP A 107 11.67 -6.70 8.77
CA TRP A 107 10.52 -7.44 8.25
C TRP A 107 10.75 -7.92 6.82
N VAL A 108 11.48 -7.15 6.00
CA VAL A 108 11.87 -7.56 4.64
C VAL A 108 12.68 -8.85 4.69
N TYR A 109 13.78 -8.85 5.47
CA TYR A 109 14.65 -10.03 5.60
C TYR A 109 13.96 -11.20 6.29
N ARG A 110 13.17 -10.94 7.35
CA ARG A 110 12.42 -11.99 8.06
C ARG A 110 11.36 -12.62 7.15
N SER A 111 10.72 -11.85 6.26
CA SER A 111 9.76 -12.39 5.28
C SER A 111 10.44 -13.30 4.28
N GLN A 112 11.56 -12.87 3.69
CA GLN A 112 12.33 -13.70 2.78
C GLN A 112 12.77 -15.01 3.43
N LYS A 113 13.28 -14.94 4.66
CA LYS A 113 13.65 -16.14 5.43
C LYS A 113 12.46 -17.09 5.60
N LYS A 114 11.29 -16.58 5.99
CA LYS A 114 10.07 -17.38 6.14
C LYS A 114 9.62 -18.03 4.83
N LEU A 115 9.75 -17.33 3.70
CA LEU A 115 9.43 -17.89 2.38
C LEU A 115 10.34 -19.08 2.05
N VAL A 116 11.64 -18.98 2.36
CA VAL A 116 12.60 -20.08 2.15
C VAL A 116 12.25 -21.28 3.03
N GLU A 117 11.95 -21.04 4.31
CA GLU A 117 11.56 -22.08 5.27
C GLU A 117 10.28 -22.82 4.82
N GLU A 118 9.30 -22.09 4.28
CA GLU A 118 7.99 -22.64 3.90
C GLU A 118 7.84 -23.00 2.42
N LYS A 119 8.91 -22.86 1.63
CA LYS A 119 8.89 -22.99 0.17
C LYS A 119 8.05 -24.16 -0.32
N LYS A 120 8.34 -25.37 0.18
CA LYS A 120 7.65 -26.60 -0.25
C LYS A 120 6.16 -26.62 0.12
N VAL A 121 5.79 -26.02 1.25
CA VAL A 121 4.39 -25.95 1.70
C VAL A 121 3.62 -24.95 0.83
N ILE A 122 4.22 -23.80 0.55
CA ILE A 122 3.66 -22.75 -0.30
C ILE A 122 3.47 -23.27 -1.73
N GLU A 123 4.50 -23.87 -2.33
CA GLU A 123 4.45 -24.42 -3.69
C GLU A 123 3.32 -25.45 -3.87
N ARG A 124 3.13 -26.35 -2.89
CA ARG A 124 2.03 -27.33 -2.89
C ARG A 124 0.64 -26.73 -2.69
N ARG A 125 0.53 -25.49 -2.20
CA ARG A 125 -0.76 -24.81 -1.98
C ARG A 125 -1.16 -23.95 -3.17
N ILE A 126 -0.20 -23.54 -3.97
CA ILE A 126 -0.42 -22.74 -5.18
C ILE A 126 -0.78 -23.65 -6.37
N LEU A 127 -0.13 -24.82 -6.47
CA LEU A 127 -0.36 -25.84 -7.50
C LEU A 127 -1.51 -26.79 -7.12
#